data_AF-A0A7W1F2C9-F1
#
_entry.id   AF-A0A7W1F2C9-F1
#
_cell.length_a   1.000
_cell.length_b   1.000
_cell.length_c   1.000
_cell.angle_alpha   90.00
_cell.angle_beta   90.00
_cell.angle_gamma   90.00
#
_symmetry.space_group_name_H-M   'P 1'
#
loop_
_entity.id
_entity.type
_entity.pdbx_description
1 polymer ?
#
loop_
_entity_poly.entity_id
_entity_poly.type
_entity_poly.pdbx_seq_one_letter_code
_entity_poly.pdbx_strand_id
1 'polypeptide(L)'
;MDPLLPYRDLLDWTAAETVHWRDWLAARPEAGTVRLATGRLATVADVAAHIAVVDLRYAQRLRGMPVVGFDAFAGAPMSTVFGAATQAHVLFAGWLDQATPAELDGELTFQTLSAGTLTATARTVLMHALLHGARHWAQIATALRQHGLTQDWRHDYLMHRRR
;
A
#
# COMPACT_ATOMS: atom_id res chain seq x y z
N MET A 1 7.67 -26.69 -2.56
CA MET A 1 6.75 -25.56 -2.27
C MET A 1 7.22 -24.39 -3.12
N ASP A 2 6.29 -23.64 -3.72
CA ASP A 2 6.62 -22.40 -4.41
C ASP A 2 7.04 -21.33 -3.37
N PRO A 3 8.29 -20.85 -3.39
CA PRO A 3 8.77 -19.84 -2.43
C PRO A 3 8.10 -18.47 -2.62
N LEU A 4 7.40 -18.24 -3.74
CA LEU A 4 6.70 -16.99 -4.03
C LEU A 4 5.25 -16.97 -3.51
N LEU A 5 4.68 -18.15 -3.22
CA LEU A 5 3.28 -18.28 -2.80
C LEU A 5 2.92 -17.34 -1.65
N PRO A 6 3.70 -17.23 -0.54
CA PRO A 6 3.34 -16.33 0.56
C PRO A 6 3.25 -14.85 0.16
N TYR A 7 4.01 -14.42 -0.85
CA TYR A 7 3.97 -13.03 -1.32
C TYR A 7 2.77 -12.76 -2.22
N ARG A 8 2.41 -13.72 -3.07
CA ARG A 8 1.19 -13.66 -3.90
C ARG A 8 -0.04 -13.60 -3.01
N ASP A 9 -0.08 -14.48 -2.02
CA ASP A 9 -1.13 -14.56 -1.02
C ASP A 9 -1.34 -13.23 -0.29
N LEU A 10 -0.24 -12.62 0.15
CA LEU A 10 -0.27 -11.33 0.83
C LEU A 10 -0.66 -10.20 -0.12
N LEU A 11 -0.16 -10.21 -1.37
CA LEU A 11 -0.49 -9.21 -2.39
C LEU A 11 -1.98 -9.25 -2.76
N ASP A 12 -2.56 -10.44 -2.92
CA ASP A 12 -3.97 -10.62 -3.23
C ASP A 12 -4.85 -10.09 -2.09
N TRP A 13 -4.46 -10.36 -0.85
CA TRP A 13 -5.15 -9.84 0.32
C TRP A 13 -5.06 -8.31 0.42
N THR A 14 -3.87 -7.71 0.29
CA THR A 14 -3.73 -6.25 0.37
C THR A 14 -4.45 -5.54 -0.79
N ALA A 15 -4.53 -6.17 -1.96
CA ALA A 15 -5.29 -5.67 -3.10
C ALA A 15 -6.81 -5.67 -2.80
N ALA A 16 -7.33 -6.78 -2.28
CA ALA A 16 -8.74 -6.87 -1.88
C ALA A 16 -9.08 -5.84 -0.79
N GLU A 17 -8.21 -5.69 0.21
CA GLU A 17 -8.35 -4.68 1.26
C GLU A 17 -8.38 -3.26 0.68
N THR A 18 -7.49 -2.95 -0.25
CA THR A 18 -7.46 -1.64 -0.94
C THR A 18 -8.73 -1.37 -1.75
N VAL A 19 -9.30 -2.41 -2.38
CA VAL A 19 -10.58 -2.30 -3.10
C VAL A 19 -11.73 -1.99 -2.13
N HIS A 20 -11.79 -2.67 -0.98
CA HIS A 20 -12.79 -2.35 0.05
C HIS A 20 -12.67 -0.89 0.54
N TRP A 21 -11.44 -0.43 0.80
CA TRP A 21 -11.20 0.97 1.15
C TRP A 21 -11.62 1.95 0.06
N ARG A 22 -11.31 1.65 -1.20
CA ARG A 22 -11.72 2.47 -2.34
C ARG A 22 -13.23 2.65 -2.38
N ASP A 23 -13.96 1.54 -2.32
CA ASP A 23 -15.42 1.56 -2.48
C ASP A 23 -16.09 2.22 -1.27
N TRP A 24 -15.61 1.94 -0.05
CA TRP A 24 -16.15 2.52 1.16
C TRP A 24 -15.92 4.04 1.25
N LEU A 25 -14.72 4.52 0.86
CA LEU A 25 -14.38 5.95 0.85
C LEU A 25 -15.05 6.69 -0.32
N ALA A 26 -15.22 6.06 -1.48
CA ALA A 26 -15.96 6.65 -2.59
C ALA A 26 -17.43 6.89 -2.22
N ALA A 27 -18.03 5.99 -1.44
CA ALA A 27 -19.39 6.15 -0.93
C ALA A 27 -19.50 7.19 0.21
N ARG A 28 -18.38 7.61 0.83
CA ARG A 28 -18.34 8.51 1.99
C ARG A 28 -17.20 9.54 1.86
N PRO A 29 -17.30 10.49 0.92
CA PRO A 29 -16.23 11.46 0.67
C PRO A 29 -15.83 12.27 1.91
N GLU A 30 -16.78 12.54 2.81
CA GLU A 30 -16.57 13.25 4.07
C GLU A 30 -15.59 12.54 5.01
N ALA A 31 -15.53 11.21 4.95
CA ALA A 31 -14.59 10.40 5.73
C ALA A 31 -13.12 10.73 5.39
N GLY A 32 -12.85 11.22 4.17
CA GLY A 32 -11.53 11.66 3.74
C GLY A 32 -10.95 12.79 4.60
N THR A 33 -11.80 13.62 5.21
CA THR A 33 -11.38 14.77 6.04
C THR A 33 -11.19 14.43 7.51
N VAL A 34 -11.53 13.21 7.93
CA VAL A 34 -11.33 12.76 9.32
C VAL A 34 -9.86 12.87 9.68
N ARG A 35 -9.58 13.48 10.83
CA ARG A 35 -8.21 13.73 11.28
C ARG A 35 -7.63 12.54 12.02
N LEU A 36 -6.39 12.19 11.67
CA LEU A 36 -5.57 11.22 12.38
C LEU A 36 -4.41 11.89 13.12
N ALA A 37 -3.85 12.97 12.55
CA ALA A 37 -2.67 13.64 13.07
C ALA A 37 -2.55 15.10 12.59
N THR A 38 -1.31 15.59 12.48
CA THR A 38 -0.92 16.87 11.91
C THR A 38 0.07 16.67 10.76
N GLY A 39 0.29 17.71 9.94
CA GLY A 39 1.26 17.65 8.83
C GLY A 39 0.80 16.78 7.66
N ARG A 40 1.75 16.11 6.99
CA ARG A 40 1.51 15.34 5.74
C ARG A 40 0.69 14.06 5.90
N LEU A 41 0.36 13.68 7.14
CA LEU A 41 -0.47 12.51 7.46
C LEU A 41 -1.67 12.96 8.32
N ALA A 42 -2.16 14.17 8.11
CA ALA A 42 -3.15 14.78 8.98
C ALA A 42 -4.54 14.14 8.86
N THR A 43 -4.96 13.79 7.65
CA THR A 43 -6.30 13.28 7.34
C THR A 43 -6.29 11.88 6.75
N VAL A 44 -7.46 11.23 6.68
CA VAL A 44 -7.64 9.93 6.02
C VAL A 44 -7.17 9.99 4.57
N ALA A 45 -7.53 11.06 3.85
CA ALA A 45 -7.09 11.26 2.47
C ALA A 45 -5.56 11.37 2.36
N ASP A 46 -4.92 12.10 3.27
CA ASP A 46 -3.46 12.23 3.30
C ASP A 46 -2.76 10.89 3.53
N VAL A 47 -3.29 10.10 4.46
CA VAL A 47 -2.73 8.77 4.76
C VAL A 47 -2.97 7.80 3.60
N ALA A 48 -4.13 7.84 2.95
CA ALA A 48 -4.40 7.03 1.76
C ALA A 48 -3.46 7.39 0.59
N ALA A 49 -3.22 8.69 0.36
CA ALA A 49 -2.26 9.16 -0.63
C ALA A 49 -0.83 8.70 -0.30
N HIS A 50 -0.45 8.71 0.97
CA HIS A 50 0.83 8.20 1.44
C HIS A 50 0.99 6.69 1.23
N ILE A 51 -0.06 5.88 1.48
CA ILE A 51 -0.04 4.45 1.17
C ILE A 51 0.22 4.24 -0.33
N ALA A 52 -0.60 4.87 -1.18
CA ALA A 52 -0.49 4.70 -2.62
C ALA A 52 0.87 5.15 -3.19
N VAL A 53 1.43 6.27 -2.70
CA VAL A 53 2.75 6.73 -3.16
C VAL A 53 3.85 5.78 -2.71
N VAL A 54 3.79 5.24 -1.48
CA VAL A 54 4.81 4.33 -0.98
C VAL A 54 4.77 3.00 -1.74
N ASP A 55 3.58 2.43 -1.94
CA ASP A 55 3.38 1.19 -2.68
C ASP A 55 3.90 1.32 -4.11
N LEU A 56 3.49 2.38 -4.83
CA LEU A 56 3.92 2.62 -6.20
C LEU A 56 5.44 2.80 -6.29
N ARG A 57 6.03 3.58 -5.36
CA ARG A 57 7.48 3.80 -5.33
C ARG A 57 8.25 2.50 -5.09
N TYR A 58 7.76 1.58 -4.27
CA TYR A 58 8.44 0.29 -4.05
C TYR A 58 8.25 -0.67 -5.22
N ALA A 59 7.07 -0.71 -5.83
CA ALA A 59 6.84 -1.50 -7.03
C ALA A 59 7.73 -1.03 -8.20
N GLN A 60 7.86 0.29 -8.37
CA GLN A 60 8.77 0.89 -9.37
C GLN A 60 10.22 0.50 -9.14
N ARG A 61 10.70 0.51 -7.89
CA ARG A 61 12.07 0.09 -7.56
C ARG A 61 12.33 -1.37 -7.91
N LEU A 62 11.43 -2.28 -7.54
CA LEU A 62 11.56 -3.70 -7.88
C LEU A 62 11.61 -3.94 -9.39
N ARG A 63 10.93 -3.09 -10.16
CA ARG A 63 10.90 -3.13 -11.63
C ARG A 63 12.02 -2.32 -12.31
N GLY A 64 12.92 -1.69 -11.55
CA GLY A 64 13.96 -0.81 -12.10
C GLY A 64 13.42 0.43 -12.82
N MET A 65 12.21 0.88 -12.48
CA MET A 65 11.53 2.00 -13.11
C MET A 65 11.86 3.33 -12.41
N PRO A 66 11.70 4.48 -13.10
CA PRO A 66 11.70 5.79 -12.47
C PRO A 66 10.67 5.86 -11.33
N VAL A 67 11.09 6.41 -10.19
CA VAL A 67 10.31 6.44 -8.96
C VAL A 67 9.60 7.79 -8.82
N VAL A 68 8.27 7.80 -8.65
CA VAL A 68 7.46 9.04 -8.49
C VAL A 68 7.84 9.82 -7.23
N GLY A 69 7.72 11.15 -7.22
CA GLY A 69 7.96 11.99 -6.03
C GLY A 69 7.06 11.65 -4.84
N PHE A 70 7.48 11.99 -3.62
CA PHE A 70 6.68 11.73 -2.39
C PHE A 70 5.41 12.59 -2.30
N ASP A 71 5.38 13.69 -3.03
CA ASP A 71 4.28 14.64 -3.15
C ASP A 71 3.38 14.39 -4.37
N ALA A 72 3.62 13.31 -5.13
CA ALA A 72 2.94 13.03 -6.40
C ALA A 72 1.40 13.00 -6.30
N PHE A 73 0.87 12.68 -5.11
CA PHE A 73 -0.58 12.58 -4.86
C PHE A 73 -1.06 13.53 -3.76
N ALA A 74 -0.25 14.50 -3.33
CA ALA A 74 -0.65 15.47 -2.32
C ALA A 74 -1.82 16.32 -2.83
N GLY A 75 -2.95 16.30 -2.11
CA GLY A 75 -4.18 16.99 -2.52
C GLY A 75 -4.87 16.42 -3.77
N ALA A 76 -4.42 15.26 -4.27
CA ALA A 76 -5.04 14.63 -5.42
C ALA A 76 -6.43 14.06 -5.08
N PRO A 77 -7.36 13.97 -6.04
CA PRO A 77 -8.63 13.27 -5.84
C PRO A 77 -8.41 11.81 -5.42
N MET A 78 -9.28 11.29 -4.54
CA MET A 78 -9.21 9.90 -4.07
C MET A 78 -9.20 8.88 -5.22
N SER A 79 -9.88 9.17 -6.34
CA SER A 79 -9.85 8.34 -7.54
C SER A 79 -8.45 8.20 -8.13
N THR A 80 -7.66 9.29 -8.14
CA THR A 80 -6.26 9.28 -8.60
C THR A 80 -5.39 8.48 -7.63
N VAL A 81 -5.58 8.65 -6.32
CA VAL A 81 -4.87 7.90 -5.27
C VAL A 81 -5.10 6.38 -5.44
N PHE A 82 -6.35 5.94 -5.59
CA PHE A 82 -6.65 4.52 -5.79
C PHE A 82 -6.25 3.99 -7.16
N GLY A 83 -6.19 4.85 -8.19
CA GLY A 83 -5.58 4.52 -9.48
C GLY A 83 -4.10 4.17 -9.32
N ALA A 84 -3.35 4.95 -8.54
CA ALA A 84 -1.95 4.68 -8.24
C ALA A 84 -1.74 3.39 -7.43
N ALA A 85 -2.61 3.12 -6.44
CA ALA A 85 -2.58 1.87 -5.69
C ALA A 85 -2.86 0.65 -6.60
N THR A 86 -3.79 0.78 -7.53
CA THR A 86 -4.08 -0.25 -8.56
C THR A 86 -2.85 -0.49 -9.44
N GLN A 87 -2.19 0.58 -9.89
CA GLN A 87 -0.96 0.47 -10.68
C GLN A 87 0.17 -0.21 -9.88
N ALA A 88 0.34 0.12 -8.60
CA ALA A 88 1.32 -0.52 -7.74
C ALA A 88 1.09 -2.04 -7.65
N HIS A 89 -0.16 -2.47 -7.46
CA HIS A 89 -0.52 -3.89 -7.46
C HIS A 89 -0.17 -4.59 -8.77
N VAL A 90 -0.50 -3.99 -9.92
CA VAL A 90 -0.14 -4.55 -11.24
C VAL A 90 1.38 -4.71 -11.39
N LEU A 91 2.15 -3.74 -10.91
CA LEU A 91 3.61 -3.80 -10.97
C LEU A 91 4.19 -4.86 -10.03
N PHE A 92 3.65 -5.02 -8.82
CA PHE A 92 4.05 -6.09 -7.91
C PHE A 92 3.71 -7.47 -8.45
N ALA A 93 2.49 -7.65 -8.97
CA ALA A 93 2.06 -8.91 -9.58
C ALA A 93 2.95 -9.28 -10.78
N GLY A 94 3.16 -8.34 -11.70
CA GLY A 94 4.03 -8.56 -12.87
C GLY A 94 5.50 -8.80 -12.50
N TRP A 95 5.98 -8.25 -11.39
CA TRP A 95 7.30 -8.60 -10.85
C TRP A 95 7.32 -10.02 -10.29
N LEU A 96 6.34 -10.40 -9.46
CA LEU A 96 6.22 -11.75 -8.89
C LEU A 96 6.05 -12.84 -9.94
N ASP A 97 5.43 -12.55 -11.09
CA ASP A 97 5.28 -13.46 -12.23
C ASP A 97 6.61 -13.79 -12.92
N GLN A 98 7.60 -12.92 -12.78
CA GLN A 98 8.91 -13.07 -13.41
C GLN A 98 10.00 -13.41 -12.40
N ALA A 99 9.77 -13.12 -11.12
CA ALA A 99 10.76 -13.26 -10.07
C ALA A 99 11.19 -14.72 -9.86
N THR A 100 12.49 -14.90 -9.71
CA THR A 100 13.15 -16.12 -9.30
C THR A 100 13.54 -16.03 -7.82
N PRO A 101 13.86 -17.17 -7.16
CA PRO A 101 14.40 -17.14 -5.80
C PRO A 101 15.67 -16.29 -5.66
N ALA A 102 16.52 -16.27 -6.69
CA ALA A 102 17.72 -15.44 -6.68
C ALA A 102 17.40 -13.94 -6.73
N GLU A 103 16.38 -13.53 -7.49
CA GLU A 103 15.94 -12.13 -7.55
C GLU A 103 15.32 -11.66 -6.23
N LEU A 104 14.63 -12.54 -5.50
CA LEU A 104 14.15 -12.24 -4.14
C LEU A 104 15.29 -11.87 -3.19
N ASP A 105 16.44 -12.52 -3.35
CA ASP A 105 17.61 -12.32 -2.49
C ASP A 105 18.54 -11.21 -3.01
N GLY A 106 18.29 -10.69 -4.22
CA GLY A 106 19.00 -9.54 -4.79
C GLY A 106 18.78 -8.26 -3.96
N GLU A 107 19.82 -7.45 -3.81
CA GLU A 107 19.79 -6.23 -3.01
C GLU A 107 19.41 -5.00 -3.83
N LEU A 108 18.65 -4.10 -3.20
CA LEU A 108 18.34 -2.77 -3.70
C LEU A 108 18.89 -1.74 -2.71
N THR A 109 19.61 -0.75 -3.23
CA THR A 109 20.06 0.42 -2.47
C THR A 109 19.30 1.65 -2.92
N PHE A 110 18.65 2.35 -1.99
CA PHE A 110 17.83 3.52 -2.31
C PHE A 110 17.78 4.53 -1.17
N GLN A 111 17.48 5.78 -1.53
CA GLN A 111 17.19 6.82 -0.55
C GLN A 111 15.77 6.67 0.01
N THR A 112 15.66 6.72 1.33
CA THR A 112 14.40 6.77 2.06
C THR A 112 14.01 8.23 2.36
N LEU A 113 12.79 8.45 2.82
CA LEU A 113 12.32 9.79 3.18
C LEU A 113 12.97 10.35 4.45
N SER A 114 13.26 9.48 5.42
CA SER A 114 13.63 9.90 6.78
C SER A 114 14.79 9.11 7.40
N ALA A 115 15.18 7.98 6.82
CA ALA A 115 16.20 7.07 7.37
C ALA A 115 17.50 7.07 6.54
N GLY A 116 17.67 8.03 5.63
CA GLY A 116 18.83 8.09 4.72
C GLY A 116 18.85 6.97 3.69
N THR A 117 20.06 6.55 3.30
CA THR A 117 20.29 5.43 2.37
C THR A 117 20.04 4.09 3.06
N LEU A 118 19.28 3.21 2.42
CA LEU A 118 19.03 1.86 2.91
C LEU A 118 19.34 0.85 1.80
N THR A 119 19.94 -0.27 2.20
CA THR A 119 20.14 -1.45 1.36
C THR A 119 19.34 -2.61 1.96
N ALA A 120 18.53 -3.28 1.13
CA ALA A 120 17.73 -4.43 1.54
C ALA A 120 17.44 -5.35 0.36
N THR A 121 17.17 -6.62 0.64
CA THR A 121 16.77 -7.59 -0.38
C THR A 121 15.42 -7.25 -1.01
N ALA A 122 15.18 -7.65 -2.25
CA ALA A 122 13.90 -7.47 -2.94
C ALA A 122 12.74 -8.07 -2.15
N ARG A 123 12.97 -9.23 -1.52
CA ARG A 123 12.05 -9.86 -0.57
C ARG A 123 11.66 -8.94 0.58
N THR A 124 12.64 -8.29 1.20
CA THR A 124 12.42 -7.38 2.33
C THR A 124 11.66 -6.15 1.87
N VAL A 125 12.01 -5.60 0.70
CA VAL A 125 11.33 -4.44 0.11
C VAL A 125 9.86 -4.76 -0.21
N LEU A 126 9.58 -5.90 -0.83
CA LEU A 126 8.23 -6.35 -1.13
C LEU A 126 7.40 -6.53 0.14
N MET A 127 7.94 -7.28 1.13
CA MET A 127 7.26 -7.51 2.40
C MET A 127 7.00 -6.20 3.15
N HIS A 128 7.95 -5.28 3.14
CA HIS A 128 7.80 -3.95 3.74
C HIS A 128 6.63 -3.19 3.12
N ALA A 129 6.55 -3.12 1.78
CA ALA A 129 5.48 -2.40 1.10
C ALA A 129 4.09 -2.96 1.48
N LEU A 130 3.92 -4.28 1.39
CA LEU A 130 2.64 -4.93 1.68
C LEU A 130 2.19 -4.75 3.14
N LEU A 131 3.11 -4.88 4.11
CA LEU A 131 2.80 -4.69 5.53
C LEU A 131 2.67 -3.21 5.92
N HIS A 132 3.36 -2.31 5.22
CA HIS A 132 3.27 -0.87 5.45
C HIS A 132 1.87 -0.35 5.16
N GLY A 133 1.29 -0.72 4.01
CA GLY A 133 -0.08 -0.38 3.66
C GLY A 133 -1.08 -0.89 4.69
N ALA A 134 -1.01 -2.18 5.04
CA ALA A 134 -1.87 -2.79 6.06
C ALA A 134 -1.82 -2.06 7.41
N ARG A 135 -0.62 -1.69 7.87
CA ARG A 135 -0.44 -0.95 9.14
C ARG A 135 -1.12 0.42 9.10
N HIS A 136 -1.06 1.13 7.97
CA HIS A 136 -1.71 2.44 7.85
C HIS A 136 -3.23 2.32 7.65
N TRP A 137 -3.73 1.29 6.97
CA TRP A 137 -5.17 1.01 6.92
C TRP A 137 -5.76 0.74 8.31
N ALA A 138 -5.02 0.03 9.18
CA ALA A 138 -5.45 -0.17 10.56
C ALA A 138 -5.55 1.14 11.37
N GLN A 139 -4.66 2.11 11.10
CA GLN A 139 -4.72 3.46 11.71
C GLN A 139 -5.96 4.22 11.23
N ILE A 140 -6.26 4.18 9.92
CA ILE A 140 -7.47 4.77 9.33
C ILE A 140 -8.72 4.15 9.94
N ALA A 141 -8.81 2.82 9.99
CA ALA A 141 -9.96 2.12 10.57
C ALA A 141 -10.21 2.54 12.03
N THR A 142 -9.14 2.71 12.81
CA THR A 142 -9.24 3.16 14.20
C THR A 142 -9.76 4.59 14.30
N ALA A 143 -9.21 5.52 13.52
CA ALA A 143 -9.65 6.91 13.52
C ALA A 143 -11.11 7.06 13.06
N LEU A 144 -11.51 6.33 12.03
CA LEU A 144 -12.89 6.34 11.53
C LEU A 144 -13.88 5.79 12.58
N ARG A 145 -13.55 4.68 13.26
CA ARG A 145 -14.37 4.14 14.35
C ARG A 145 -14.55 5.13 15.49
N GLN A 146 -13.51 5.89 15.84
CA GLN A 146 -13.59 6.94 16.87
C GLN A 146 -14.55 8.08 16.48
N HIS A 147 -14.84 8.24 15.19
CA HIS A 147 -15.80 9.22 14.65
C HIS A 147 -17.15 8.59 14.30
N GLY A 148 -17.44 7.36 14.76
CA GLY A 148 -18.70 6.67 14.48
C GLY A 148 -18.83 6.15 13.04
N LEU A 149 -17.74 6.15 12.26
CA LEU A 149 -17.69 5.67 10.88
C LEU A 149 -17.10 4.25 10.84
N THR A 150 -17.96 3.24 10.86
CA THR A 150 -17.55 1.84 10.85
C THR A 150 -17.47 1.27 9.43
N GLN A 151 -16.51 0.38 9.23
CA GLN A 151 -16.38 -0.46 8.04
C GLN A 151 -17.29 -1.67 8.17
N ASP A 152 -17.81 -2.17 7.04
CA ASP A 152 -18.75 -3.30 6.96
C ASP A 152 -18.11 -4.64 6.58
N TRP A 153 -16.78 -4.67 6.46
CA TRP A 153 -16.00 -5.89 6.24
C TRP A 153 -15.02 -6.17 7.38
N ARG A 154 -14.40 -7.37 7.36
CA ARG A 154 -13.36 -7.78 8.31
C ARG A 154 -11.99 -7.56 7.67
N HIS A 155 -11.09 -6.89 8.38
CA HIS A 155 -9.72 -6.61 7.91
C HIS A 155 -8.76 -7.79 8.06
N ASP A 156 -9.11 -8.79 8.88
CA ASP A 156 -8.22 -9.90 9.21
C ASP A 156 -7.97 -10.81 7.99
N TYR A 157 -6.71 -11.18 7.75
CA TYR A 157 -6.33 -12.10 6.67
C TYR A 157 -7.09 -13.44 6.75
N LEU A 158 -7.43 -13.93 7.95
CA LEU A 158 -8.23 -15.15 8.13
C LEU A 158 -9.60 -15.08 7.44
N MET A 159 -10.15 -13.88 7.28
CA MET A 159 -11.46 -13.64 6.67
C MET A 159 -11.35 -13.41 5.16
N HIS A 160 -10.12 -13.32 4.62
CA HIS A 160 -9.86 -13.25 3.20
C HIS A 160 -10.12 -14.61 2.56
N ARG A 161 -11.21 -14.70 1.80
CA ARG A 161 -11.50 -15.90 1.01
C ARG A 161 -10.85 -15.77 -0.35
N ARG A 162 -9.94 -16.69 -0.67
CA ARG A 162 -9.60 -16.94 -2.07
C ARG A 162 -10.81 -17.52 -2.75
N ARG A 163 -11.23 -16.88 -3.83
CA ARG A 163 -12.15 -17.48 -4.78
C ARG A 163 -11.34 -18.23 -5.82
#